data_AF-A0A7V3RXM2-F1
#
_entry.id   AF-A0A7V3RXM2-F1
#
_cell.length_a   1.000
_cell.length_b   1.000
_cell.length_c   1.000
_cell.angle_alpha   90.00
_cell.angle_beta   90.00
_cell.angle_gamma   90.00
#
_symmetry.space_group_name_H-M   'P 1'
#
loop_
_entity.id
_entity.type
_entity.pdbx_description
1 polymer ?
#
loop_
_entity_poly.entity_id
_entity_poly.type
_entity_poly.pdbx_seq_one_letter_code
_entity_poly.pdbx_strand_id
1 'polypeptide(L)'
;MTIKSIRDFELEGRRVFIRVDFNVPLDKNTGAVTDDTRIRASLPTINYALERKARLILASHLGRPKGKPVKEFSLFNVADRLSELIDKEVIFPDDCVGDGVKKIVKEMQPGQVVLLENLRFHPEEEANDQV
;
A
#
# COMPACT_ATOMS: atom_id res chain seq x y z
N MET A 1 -0.74 28.70 -3.23
CA MET A 1 -0.48 27.74 -2.14
C MET A 1 0.67 26.85 -2.57
N THR A 2 1.73 26.74 -1.77
CA THR A 2 2.85 25.82 -2.05
C THR A 2 2.52 24.47 -1.45
N ILE A 3 2.40 23.44 -2.29
CA ILE A 3 2.20 22.06 -1.83
C ILE A 3 3.55 21.52 -1.39
N LYS A 4 3.66 21.07 -0.14
CA LYS A 4 4.87 20.39 0.34
C LYS A 4 5.05 19.05 -0.36
N SER A 5 6.29 18.74 -0.72
CA SER A 5 6.71 17.47 -1.30
C SER A 5 7.25 16.54 -0.21
N ILE A 6 7.28 15.23 -0.49
CA ILE A 6 8.03 14.24 0.30
C ILE A 6 9.51 14.66 0.52
N ARG A 7 10.05 15.48 -0.38
CA ARG A 7 11.41 16.01 -0.31
C ARG A 7 11.63 17.05 0.79
N ASP A 8 10.56 17.59 1.36
CA ASP A 8 10.60 18.62 2.39
C ASP A 8 10.63 18.03 3.82
N PHE A 9 10.77 16.71 3.95
CA PHE A 9 10.69 16.00 5.22
C PHE A 9 11.89 15.06 5.43
N GLU A 10 12.31 14.91 6.69
CA GLU A 10 13.26 13.87 7.11
C GLU A 10 12.54 12.54 7.26
N LEU A 11 13.02 11.51 6.56
CA LEU A 11 12.36 10.21 6.45
C LEU A 11 13.10 9.09 7.19
N GLU A 12 14.38 9.27 7.54
CA GLU A 12 15.18 8.18 8.08
C GLU A 12 14.58 7.60 9.37
N GLY A 13 14.30 6.30 9.34
CA GLY A 13 13.69 5.57 10.45
C GLY A 13 12.23 5.94 10.76
N ARG A 14 11.64 6.91 10.05
CA ARG A 14 10.25 7.34 10.24
C ARG A 14 9.28 6.34 9.61
N ARG A 15 8.11 6.19 10.22
CA ARG A 15 6.97 5.53 9.59
C ARG A 15 6.33 6.50 8.61
N VAL A 16 6.25 6.11 7.35
CA VAL A 16 5.71 6.96 6.27
C VAL A 16 4.52 6.23 5.65
N PHE A 17 3.34 6.80 5.83
CA PHE A 17 2.12 6.32 5.18
C PHE A 17 2.00 7.00 3.81
N ILE A 18 1.94 6.22 2.74
CA ILE A 18 1.76 6.72 1.37
C ILE A 18 0.49 6.11 0.78
N ARG A 19 -0.49 6.98 0.52
CA ARG A 19 -1.66 6.63 -0.27
C ARG A 19 -1.25 6.55 -1.73
N VAL A 20 -1.36 5.37 -2.33
CA VAL A 20 -1.00 5.09 -3.73
C VAL A 20 -2.23 4.65 -4.52
N ASP A 21 -2.20 4.83 -5.83
CA ASP A 21 -3.20 4.27 -6.74
C ASP A 21 -2.69 2.95 -7.31
N PHE A 22 -3.09 1.84 -6.70
CA PHE A 22 -2.92 0.48 -7.22
C PHE A 22 -4.23 -0.15 -7.68
N ASN A 23 -5.19 0.67 -8.09
CA ASN A 23 -6.41 0.15 -8.69
C ASN A 23 -6.10 -0.28 -10.14
N VAL A 24 -5.51 -1.47 -10.29
CA VAL A 24 -5.04 -2.07 -11.54
C VAL A 24 -6.02 -3.13 -12.06
N PRO A 25 -6.08 -3.39 -13.37
CA PRO A 25 -6.84 -4.51 -13.89
C PRO A 25 -6.18 -5.84 -13.48
N LEU A 26 -7.02 -6.78 -13.06
CA LEU A 26 -6.62 -8.16 -12.76
C LEU A 26 -7.21 -9.12 -13.79
N ASP A 27 -6.48 -10.17 -14.11
CA ASP A 27 -6.99 -11.30 -14.87
C ASP A 27 -8.08 -12.01 -14.06
N LYS A 28 -9.23 -12.26 -14.67
CA LYS A 28 -10.41 -12.78 -13.95
C LYS A 28 -10.27 -14.23 -13.48
N ASN A 29 -9.38 -15.00 -14.10
CA ASN A 29 -9.23 -16.42 -13.81
C ASN A 29 -8.11 -16.67 -12.79
N THR A 30 -7.01 -15.93 -12.92
CA THR A 30 -5.79 -16.11 -12.13
C THR A 30 -5.65 -15.06 -11.02
N GLY A 31 -6.29 -13.91 -11.17
CA GLY A 31 -6.10 -12.74 -10.30
C GLY A 31 -4.80 -11.97 -10.58
N ALA A 32 -3.99 -12.39 -11.56
CA ALA A 32 -2.71 -11.74 -11.87
C ALA A 32 -2.91 -10.30 -12.38
N VAL A 33 -1.98 -9.41 -12.06
CA VAL A 33 -1.98 -8.03 -12.60
C VAL A 33 -1.73 -8.07 -14.11
N THR A 34 -2.66 -7.54 -14.90
CA THR A 34 -2.54 -7.54 -16.38
C THR A 34 -1.92 -6.24 -16.93
N ASP A 35 -2.01 -5.15 -16.16
CA ASP A 35 -1.35 -3.87 -16.45
C ASP A 35 -0.85 -3.27 -15.13
N ASP A 36 0.47 -3.17 -15.01
CA ASP A 36 1.15 -2.66 -13.81
C ASP A 36 1.55 -1.18 -13.92
N THR A 37 1.08 -0.45 -14.93
CA THR A 37 1.43 0.96 -15.18
C THR A 37 1.26 1.83 -13.95
N ARG A 38 0.17 1.64 -13.19
CA ARG A 38 -0.08 2.41 -11.96
C ARG A 38 0.88 2.05 -10.82
N ILE A 39 1.26 0.78 -10.70
CA ILE A 39 2.27 0.35 -9.74
C ILE A 39 3.60 1.01 -10.08
N ARG A 40 4.02 0.94 -11.36
CA ARG A 40 5.25 1.56 -11.87
C ARG A 40 5.27 3.09 -11.66
N ALA A 41 4.15 3.76 -11.86
CA ALA A 41 4.04 5.20 -11.67
C ALA A 41 4.31 5.65 -10.22
N SER A 42 4.10 4.76 -9.24
CA SER A 42 4.37 5.04 -7.82
C SER A 42 5.84 4.82 -7.42
N LEU A 43 6.61 4.06 -8.22
CA LEU A 43 7.97 3.64 -7.88
C LEU A 43 8.93 4.80 -7.57
N PRO A 44 8.90 5.96 -8.26
CA PRO A 44 9.78 7.07 -7.91
C PRO A 44 9.61 7.54 -6.46
N THR A 45 8.38 7.55 -5.94
CA THR A 45 8.09 7.97 -4.56
C THR A 45 8.46 6.87 -3.57
N ILE A 46 8.15 5.61 -3.90
CA ILE A 46 8.49 4.43 -3.09
C ILE A 46 10.02 4.32 -2.94
N ASN A 47 10.75 4.38 -4.05
CA ASN A 47 12.21 4.28 -4.06
C ASN A 47 12.84 5.45 -3.30
N TYR A 48 12.33 6.67 -3.45
CA TYR A 48 12.82 7.84 -2.71
C TYR A 48 12.73 7.65 -1.19
N ALA A 49 11.63 7.07 -0.70
CA ALA A 49 11.42 6.77 0.72
C ALA A 49 12.32 5.61 1.19
N LEU A 50 12.48 4.58 0.36
CA LEU A 50 13.31 3.41 0.65
C LEU A 50 14.81 3.73 0.71
N GLU A 51 15.31 4.55 -0.22
CA GLU A 51 16.69 5.05 -0.22
C GLU A 51 17.02 5.80 1.07
N ARG A 52 16.02 6.44 1.67
CA ARG A 52 16.11 7.15 2.96
C ARG A 52 15.79 6.27 4.15
N LYS A 53 15.71 4.95 3.99
CA LYS A 53 15.43 3.99 5.06
C LYS A 53 14.16 4.32 5.86
N ALA A 54 13.14 4.86 5.19
CA ALA A 54 11.82 4.98 5.79
C ALA A 54 11.23 3.59 6.08
N ARG A 55 10.34 3.51 7.08
CA ARG A 55 9.47 2.36 7.30
C ARG A 55 8.19 2.62 6.52
N LEU A 56 8.07 2.01 5.34
CA LEU A 56 7.10 2.41 4.33
C LEU A 56 5.79 1.64 4.47
N ILE A 57 4.68 2.36 4.66
CA ILE A 57 3.33 1.80 4.77
C ILE A 57 2.53 2.30 3.58
N LEU A 58 2.18 1.41 2.67
CA LEU A 58 1.41 1.71 1.47
C LEU A 58 -0.05 1.35 1.68
N ALA A 59 -0.94 2.18 1.16
CA ALA A 59 -2.37 1.92 1.20
C ALA A 59 -3.00 2.27 -0.14
N SER A 60 -3.71 1.32 -0.74
CA SER A 60 -4.48 1.51 -1.97
C SER A 60 -5.93 1.07 -1.79
N HIS A 61 -6.75 1.36 -2.77
CA HIS A 61 -7.98 0.62 -3.01
C HIS A 61 -7.82 -0.24 -4.27
N LEU A 62 -8.67 -1.23 -4.41
CA LEU A 62 -8.83 -2.01 -5.64
C LEU A 62 -10.33 -2.22 -5.89
N GLY A 63 -10.80 -1.81 -7.06
CA GLY A 63 -12.21 -1.93 -7.43
C GLY A 63 -13.18 -1.26 -6.45
N ARG A 64 -14.37 -1.86 -6.32
CA ARG A 64 -15.48 -1.36 -5.49
C ARG A 64 -16.14 -2.51 -4.71
N PRO A 65 -15.50 -2.97 -3.62
CA PRO A 65 -15.99 -4.10 -2.81
C PRO A 65 -17.19 -3.75 -1.91
N LYS A 66 -17.61 -2.48 -1.84
CA LYS A 66 -18.77 -2.00 -1.06
C LYS A 66 -18.67 -2.30 0.45
N GLY A 67 -17.50 -2.05 1.05
CA GLY A 67 -17.29 -2.20 2.49
C GLY A 67 -17.31 -3.64 2.98
N LYS A 68 -16.94 -4.61 2.13
CA LYS A 68 -16.87 -6.03 2.49
C LYS A 68 -15.59 -6.67 1.95
N PRO A 69 -14.94 -7.57 2.71
CA PRO A 69 -13.82 -8.35 2.19
C PRO A 69 -14.28 -9.25 1.03
N VAL A 70 -13.69 -9.04 -0.15
CA VAL A 70 -13.94 -9.85 -1.35
C VAL A 70 -12.60 -10.23 -1.94
N LYS A 71 -12.33 -11.54 -2.04
CA LYS A 71 -11.03 -12.08 -2.49
C LYS A 71 -10.55 -11.50 -3.82
N GLU A 72 -11.47 -11.28 -4.77
CA GLU A 72 -11.18 -10.70 -6.10
C GLU A 72 -10.66 -9.26 -6.04
N PHE A 73 -10.92 -8.55 -4.94
CA PHE A 73 -10.48 -7.18 -4.71
C PHE A 73 -9.38 -7.09 -3.65
N SER A 74 -8.78 -8.22 -3.24
CA SER A 74 -7.60 -8.20 -2.37
C SER A 74 -6.40 -7.60 -3.11
N LEU A 75 -5.56 -6.87 -2.37
CA LEU A 75 -4.29 -6.33 -2.87
C LEU A 75 -3.15 -7.36 -2.85
N PHE A 76 -3.41 -8.62 -2.50
CA PHE A 76 -2.39 -9.67 -2.41
C PHE A 76 -1.54 -9.78 -3.70
N ASN A 77 -2.19 -9.96 -4.86
CA ASN A 77 -1.48 -10.07 -6.15
C ASN A 77 -0.78 -8.76 -6.58
N VAL A 78 -1.22 -7.62 -6.02
CA VAL A 78 -0.56 -6.33 -6.21
C VAL A 78 0.70 -6.25 -5.33
N ALA A 79 0.66 -6.78 -4.11
CA ALA A 79 1.81 -6.88 -3.22
C ALA A 79 2.92 -7.73 -3.84
N ASP A 80 2.57 -8.89 -4.40
CA ASP A 80 3.51 -9.78 -5.11
C ASP A 80 4.15 -9.04 -6.29
N ARG A 81 3.33 -8.39 -7.13
CA ARG A 81 3.86 -7.63 -8.27
C ARG A 81 4.74 -6.46 -7.83
N LEU A 82 4.37 -5.75 -6.77
CA LEU A 82 5.20 -4.68 -6.22
C LEU A 82 6.53 -5.23 -5.72
N SER A 83 6.52 -6.36 -5.01
CA SER A 83 7.72 -7.03 -4.49
C SER A 83 8.74 -7.33 -5.59
N GLU A 84 8.28 -7.86 -6.73
CA GLU A 84 9.12 -8.09 -7.91
C GLU A 84 9.72 -6.80 -8.46
N LEU A 85 8.94 -5.70 -8.50
CA LEU A 85 9.37 -4.43 -9.09
C LEU A 85 10.38 -3.68 -8.25
N ILE A 86 10.34 -3.82 -6.93
CA ILE A 86 11.27 -3.15 -6.01
C ILE A 86 12.42 -4.05 -5.54
N ASP A 87 12.43 -5.32 -5.94
CA ASP A 87 13.40 -6.35 -5.52
C ASP A 87 13.53 -6.43 -3.99
N LYS A 88 12.38 -6.39 -3.30
CA LYS A 88 12.28 -6.46 -1.84
C LYS A 88 11.00 -7.16 -1.42
N GLU A 89 11.05 -7.80 -0.27
CA GLU A 89 9.87 -8.33 0.40
C GLU A 89 8.87 -7.20 0.71
N VAL A 90 7.61 -7.43 0.36
CA VAL A 90 6.48 -6.58 0.75
C VAL A 90 5.65 -7.36 1.76
N ILE A 91 5.61 -6.87 3.00
CA ILE A 91 4.81 -7.49 4.06
C ILE A 91 3.34 -7.17 3.79
N PHE A 92 2.51 -8.21 3.77
CA PHE A 92 1.08 -8.09 3.48
C PHE A 92 0.24 -8.63 4.66
N PRO A 93 -0.30 -7.76 5.54
CA PRO A 93 -1.22 -8.16 6.60
C PRO A 93 -2.56 -8.64 6.03
N ASP A 94 -3.34 -9.31 6.89
CA ASP A 94 -4.70 -9.78 6.61
C ASP A 94 -5.75 -8.66 6.52
N ASP A 95 -5.43 -7.46 7.02
CA ASP A 95 -6.32 -6.30 7.02
C ASP A 95 -5.50 -4.98 6.91
N CYS A 96 -6.17 -3.82 6.77
CA CYS A 96 -5.58 -2.49 6.84
C CYS A 96 -5.69 -1.82 8.21
N VAL A 97 -6.49 -2.37 9.12
CA VAL A 97 -6.68 -1.90 10.50
C VAL A 97 -6.60 -3.07 11.49
N GLY A 98 -6.68 -2.78 12.79
CA GLY A 98 -6.67 -3.80 13.84
C GLY A 98 -5.29 -4.06 14.46
N ASP A 99 -5.27 -4.88 15.51
CA ASP A 99 -4.09 -5.04 16.36
C ASP A 99 -2.95 -5.81 15.69
N GLY A 100 -3.27 -6.72 14.76
CA GLY A 100 -2.28 -7.40 13.91
C GLY A 100 -1.47 -6.40 13.08
N VAL A 101 -2.16 -5.50 12.37
CA VAL A 101 -1.54 -4.43 11.58
C VAL A 101 -0.72 -3.49 12.46
N LYS A 102 -1.25 -3.07 13.60
CA LYS A 102 -0.50 -2.21 14.55
C LYS A 102 0.78 -2.88 15.03
N LYS A 103 0.76 -4.18 15.31
CA LYS A 103 1.93 -4.96 15.71
C LYS A 103 2.97 -4.99 14.60
N ILE A 104 2.57 -5.34 13.38
CA ILE A 104 3.45 -5.34 12.19
C ILE A 104 4.10 -3.97 12.02
N VAL A 105 3.32 -2.90 11.98
CA VAL A 105 3.81 -1.52 11.79
C VAL A 105 4.75 -1.07 12.93
N LYS A 106 4.52 -1.54 14.16
CA LYS A 106 5.39 -1.25 15.32
C LYS A 106 6.74 -1.95 15.21
N GLU A 107 6.74 -3.19 14.72
CA GLU A 107 7.92 -4.06 14.62
C GLU A 107 8.72 -3.83 13.33
N MET A 108 8.18 -3.06 12.37
CA MET A 108 8.87 -2.68 11.13
C MET A 108 10.25 -2.09 11.38
N GLN A 109 11.22 -2.61 10.62
CA GLN A 109 12.59 -2.12 10.55
C GLN A 109 12.75 -1.06 9.44
N PRO A 110 13.71 -0.13 9.57
CA PRO A 110 14.03 0.83 8.52
C PRO A 110 14.26 0.15 7.16
N GLY A 111 13.60 0.65 6.11
CA GLY A 111 13.69 0.11 4.75
C GLY A 111 12.71 -1.05 4.44
N GLN A 112 11.89 -1.49 5.40
CA GLN A 112 10.81 -2.44 5.13
C GLN A 112 9.58 -1.76 4.53
N VAL A 113 8.84 -2.54 3.73
CA VAL A 113 7.60 -2.15 3.08
C VAL A 113 6.46 -3.00 3.61
N VAL A 114 5.36 -2.35 3.99
CA VAL A 114 4.07 -2.98 4.25
C VAL A 114 3.08 -2.44 3.22
N LEU A 115 2.36 -3.33 2.53
CA LEU A 115 1.17 -2.94 1.76
C LEU A 115 -0.06 -3.39 2.54
N LEU A 116 -0.84 -2.43 3.04
CA LEU A 116 -2.10 -2.71 3.72
C LEU A 116 -3.11 -3.31 2.75
N GLU A 117 -4.03 -4.12 3.28
CA GLU A 117 -5.16 -4.64 2.50
C GLU A 117 -6.07 -3.49 1.99
N ASN A 118 -6.94 -3.81 1.04
CA ASN A 118 -7.81 -2.88 0.35
C ASN A 118 -8.64 -2.01 1.31
N LEU A 119 -8.36 -0.70 1.32
CA LEU A 119 -9.05 0.23 2.23
C LEU A 119 -10.59 0.19 2.07
N ARG A 120 -11.10 -0.11 0.87
CA ARG A 120 -12.55 -0.17 0.62
C ARG A 120 -13.23 -1.42 1.17
N PHE A 121 -12.50 -2.34 1.80
CA PHE A 121 -13.11 -3.38 2.63
C PHE A 121 -13.77 -2.81 3.88
N HIS A 122 -13.41 -1.59 4.27
CA HIS A 122 -14.02 -0.84 5.37
C HIS A 122 -14.93 0.25 4.79
N PRO A 123 -16.25 0.25 5.07
CA PRO A 123 -17.17 1.27 4.56
C PRO A 123 -16.80 2.70 5.01
N GLU A 124 -16.08 2.83 6.12
CA GLU A 124 -15.55 4.05 6.70
C GLU A 124 -14.68 4.83 5.70
N GLU A 125 -13.95 4.15 4.81
CA GLU A 125 -13.11 4.76 3.78
C GLU A 125 -13.93 5.61 2.80
N GLU A 126 -15.08 5.11 2.32
CA GLU A 126 -15.91 5.85 1.37
C GLU A 126 -16.78 6.90 2.07
N ALA A 127 -17.07 6.71 3.36
CA ALA A 127 -17.80 7.66 4.20
C ALA A 127 -16.93 8.83 4.69
N ASN A 128 -15.60 8.76 4.53
CA ASN A 128 -14.65 9.67 5.15
C ASN A 128 -14.88 9.77 6.67
N ASP A 129 -15.07 8.62 7.30
CA ASP A 129 -15.28 8.52 8.75
C ASP A 129 -14.01 8.92 9.50
N GLN A 130 -14.18 9.50 10.69
CA GLN A 130 -13.09 9.96 11.55
C GLN A 130 -12.71 8.94 12.63
N VAL A 131 -13.45 7.83 12.74
CA VAL A 131 -13.38 6.88 13.85
C VAL A 131 -12.69 5.59 13.44
#